data_AF-A0A059AF51-F1
#
_entry.id   AF-A0A059AF51-F1
#
_cell.length_a   1.000
_cell.length_b   1.000
_cell.length_c   1.000
_cell.angle_alpha   90.00
_cell.angle_beta   90.00
_cell.angle_gamma   90.00
#
_symmetry.space_group_name_H-M   'P 1'
#
loop_
_entity.id
_entity.type
_entity.pdbx_description
1 polymer ?
#
loop_
_entity_poly.entity_id
_entity_poly.type
_entity_poly.pdbx_seq_one_letter_code
_entity_poly.pdbx_strand_id
1 'polypeptide(L)'
;MLTNEAGEVTSHLQGMFYRTIRLLEAGIKPAYVFDGKPPDLKKQELAKRFLKRAAASEELAVAIASQNKEDMEKLSKRTMKVTQHHNEDCKKLLKLMDLPVVEAPSEAEAQCAALCKAGKACIFPFDCLQNRSLFSHDN
;
A
#
# COMPACT_ATOMS: atom_id res chain seq x y z
N MET A 1 -15.45 9.74 0.16
CA MET A 1 -15.02 8.31 0.11
C MET A 1 -15.72 7.69 -1.08
N LEU A 2 -15.02 6.91 -1.90
CA LEU A 2 -15.63 6.16 -2.99
C LEU A 2 -16.10 4.81 -2.43
N THR A 3 -17.39 4.53 -2.57
CA THR A 3 -18.03 3.29 -2.10
C THR A 3 -18.88 2.70 -3.21
N ASN A 4 -18.99 1.37 -3.28
CA ASN A 4 -19.97 0.72 -4.16
C ASN A 4 -21.38 0.77 -3.54
N GLU A 5 -22.38 0.24 -4.25
CA GLU A 5 -23.77 0.16 -3.78
C GLU A 5 -23.91 -0.69 -2.50
N ALA A 6 -22.98 -1.61 -2.25
CA ALA A 6 -22.89 -2.42 -1.03
C ALA A 6 -22.18 -1.70 0.14
N GLY A 7 -21.67 -0.47 -0.06
CA GLY A 7 -20.95 0.30 0.96
C GLY A 7 -19.49 -0.08 1.15
N GLU A 8 -18.93 -0.96 0.31
CA GLU A 8 -17.52 -1.35 0.34
C GLU A 8 -16.65 -0.23 -0.25
N VAL A 9 -15.51 0.03 0.39
CA VAL A 9 -14.63 1.14 0.04
C VAL A 9 -13.82 0.79 -1.20
N THR A 10 -14.08 1.43 -2.34
CA THR A 10 -13.39 1.11 -3.62
C THR A 10 -12.17 2.00 -3.92
N SER A 11 -11.89 2.98 -3.05
CA SER A 11 -10.81 3.95 -3.26
C SER A 11 -9.42 3.32 -3.41
N HIS A 12 -9.17 2.19 -2.75
CA HIS A 12 -7.90 1.47 -2.81
C HIS A 12 -7.65 0.84 -4.19
N LEU A 13 -8.69 0.26 -4.80
CA LEU A 13 -8.61 -0.33 -6.14
C LEU A 13 -8.38 0.74 -7.20
N GLN A 14 -9.16 1.82 -7.15
CA GLN A 14 -9.02 2.92 -8.10
C GLN A 14 -7.62 3.55 -8.04
N GLY A 15 -7.11 3.80 -6.84
CA GLY A 15 -5.78 4.38 -6.64
C GLY A 15 -4.67 3.50 -7.19
N MET A 16 -4.75 2.19 -6.94
CA MET A 16 -3.78 1.22 -7.45
C MET A 16 -3.86 1.08 -8.97
N PHE A 17 -5.07 0.97 -9.53
CA PHE A 17 -5.30 0.81 -10.97
C PHE A 17 -4.70 1.97 -11.77
N TYR A 18 -5.10 3.21 -11.47
CA TYR A 18 -4.61 4.37 -12.21
C TYR A 18 -3.12 4.61 -12.00
N ARG A 19 -2.61 4.40 -10.78
CA ARG A 19 -1.16 4.52 -10.54
C ARG A 19 -0.37 3.52 -11.36
N THR A 20 -0.85 2.29 -11.46
CA THR A 20 -0.19 1.25 -12.24
C THR A 20 -0.17 1.60 -13.72
N ILE A 21 -1.30 2.06 -14.27
CA ILE A 21 -1.37 2.51 -15.66
C ILE A 21 -0.36 3.62 -15.92
N ARG A 22 -0.25 4.62 -15.03
CA ARG A 22 0.73 5.70 -15.18
C ARG A 22 2.18 5.21 -15.18
N LEU A 23 2.50 4.19 -14.39
CA LEU A 23 3.83 3.57 -14.38
C LEU A 23 4.10 2.82 -15.68
N LEU A 24 3.11 2.08 -16.18
CA LEU A 24 3.20 1.36 -17.45
C LEU A 24 3.32 2.32 -18.65
N GLU A 25 2.56 3.41 -18.66
CA GLU A 25 2.66 4.50 -19.65
C GLU A 25 4.05 5.15 -19.64
N ALA A 26 4.69 5.25 -18.47
CA ALA A 26 6.07 5.72 -18.34
C ALA A 26 7.13 4.67 -18.76
N GLY A 27 6.72 3.47 -19.17
CA GLY A 27 7.60 2.37 -19.54
C GLY A 27 8.25 1.66 -18.35
N ILE A 28 7.73 1.89 -17.13
CA ILE A 28 8.18 1.21 -15.91
C ILE A 28 7.32 -0.04 -15.74
N LYS A 29 7.96 -1.21 -15.53
CA LYS A 29 7.27 -2.47 -15.22
C LYS A 29 7.21 -2.65 -13.70
N PRO A 30 6.08 -2.35 -13.04
CA PRO A 30 6.00 -2.45 -11.59
C PRO A 30 5.86 -3.91 -11.14
N ALA A 31 6.49 -4.23 -10.02
CA ALA A 31 6.25 -5.45 -9.26
C ALA A 31 5.77 -5.08 -7.86
N TYR A 32 4.69 -5.71 -7.40
CA TYR A 32 4.08 -5.41 -6.12
C TYR A 32 4.47 -6.45 -5.08
N VAL A 33 5.04 -5.99 -3.96
CA VAL A 33 5.39 -6.84 -2.83
C VAL A 33 4.42 -6.59 -1.70
N PHE A 34 3.75 -7.63 -1.23
CA PHE A 34 2.84 -7.57 -0.09
C PHE A 34 3.54 -8.06 1.18
N ASP A 35 3.28 -7.38 2.29
CA ASP A 35 3.76 -7.78 3.62
C ASP A 35 3.19 -9.15 4.01
N GLY A 36 4.02 -9.91 4.73
CA GLY A 36 3.66 -11.20 5.31
C GLY A 36 3.33 -11.09 6.79
N LYS A 37 3.73 -12.10 7.57
CA LYS A 37 3.51 -12.11 9.01
C LYS A 37 4.49 -11.13 9.68
N PRO A 38 4.03 -10.14 10.47
CA PRO A 38 4.93 -9.21 11.12
C PRO A 38 5.85 -9.94 12.12
N PRO A 39 7.14 -9.58 12.20
CA PRO A 39 8.09 -10.21 13.11
C PRO A 39 7.79 -9.82 14.57
N ASP A 40 8.18 -10.68 15.52
CA ASP A 40 7.86 -10.50 16.94
C ASP A 40 8.40 -9.18 17.52
N LEU A 41 9.56 -8.73 17.05
CA LEU A 41 10.18 -7.46 17.43
C LEU A 41 9.29 -6.24 17.08
N LYS A 42 8.41 -6.36 16.08
CA LYS A 42 7.52 -5.29 15.63
C LYS A 42 6.21 -5.21 16.43
N LYS A 43 5.92 -6.19 17.30
CA LYS A 43 4.69 -6.21 18.11
C LYS A 43 4.56 -4.97 18.99
N GLN A 44 5.67 -4.48 19.56
CA GLN A 44 5.68 -3.29 20.40
C GLN A 44 5.34 -2.03 19.60
N GLU A 45 5.90 -1.88 18.40
CA GLU A 45 5.61 -0.74 17.52
C GLU A 45 4.18 -0.81 16.96
N LEU A 46 3.70 -2.00 16.62
CA LEU A 46 2.30 -2.22 16.24
C LEU A 46 1.34 -1.85 17.37
N ALA A 47 1.66 -2.18 18.62
CA ALA A 47 0.87 -1.78 19.79
C ALA A 47 0.85 -0.25 19.95
N LYS A 48 1.99 0.44 19.80
CA LYS A 48 2.04 1.91 19.81
C LYS A 48 1.18 2.52 18.70
N ARG A 49 1.25 1.97 17.47
CA ARG A 49 0.40 2.41 16.34
C ARG A 49 -1.08 2.14 16.60
N PHE A 50 -1.41 1.03 17.27
CA PHE A 50 -2.78 0.73 17.67
C PHE A 50 -3.32 1.73 18.69
N LEU A 51 -2.54 2.04 19.73
CA LEU A 51 -2.91 3.03 20.75
C LEU A 51 -3.11 4.42 20.15
N LYS A 52 -2.22 4.86 19.25
CA LYS A 52 -2.38 6.15 18.55
C LYS A 52 -3.64 6.20 17.69
N ARG A 53 -4.03 5.07 17.07
CA ARG A 53 -5.27 4.97 16.30
C ARG A 53 -6.52 4.92 17.19
N ALA A 54 -6.45 4.25 18.34
CA ALA A 54 -7.54 4.24 19.30
C ALA A 54 -7.83 5.66 19.80
N ALA A 55 -6.79 6.40 20.21
CA ALA A 55 -6.92 7.81 20.58
C ALA A 55 -7.48 8.66 19.43
N ALA A 56 -6.99 8.49 18.19
CA ALA A 56 -7.52 9.22 17.03
C ALA A 56 -8.98 8.85 16.69
N SER A 57 -9.42 7.62 16.99
CA SER A 57 -10.81 7.19 16.80
C SER A 57 -11.73 7.79 17.86
N GLU A 58 -11.25 7.94 19.09
CA GLU A 58 -11.98 8.63 20.17
C GLU A 58 -12.10 10.13 19.86
N GLU A 59 -11.01 10.78 19.44
CA GLU A 59 -11.01 12.17 18.98
C GLU A 59 -11.99 12.38 17.81
N LEU A 60 -12.04 11.41 16.88
CA LEU A 60 -12.99 11.44 15.77
C LEU A 60 -14.45 11.33 16.25
N ALA A 61 -14.73 10.47 17.23
CA ALA A 61 -16.08 10.34 17.81
C ALA A 61 -16.53 11.64 18.50
N VAL A 62 -15.62 12.31 19.21
CA VAL A 62 -15.89 13.63 19.81
C VAL A 62 -16.11 14.69 18.72
N ALA A 63 -15.28 14.72 17.68
CA ALA A 63 -15.42 15.67 16.58
C ALA A 63 -16.73 15.48 15.78
N ILE A 64 -17.20 14.24 15.65
CA ILE A 64 -18.53 13.92 15.08
C ILE A 64 -19.64 14.50 15.95
N ALA A 65 -19.54 14.36 17.28
CA ALA A 65 -20.51 14.93 18.21
C ALA A 65 -20.51 16.48 18.19
N SER A 66 -19.36 17.10 17.95
CA SER A 66 -19.23 18.56 17.85
C SER A 66 -19.54 19.15 16.46
N GLN A 67 -19.89 18.33 15.45
CA GLN A 67 -20.20 18.73 14.06
C GLN A 67 -19.14 19.58 13.33
N ASN A 68 -17.87 19.57 13.77
CA ASN A 68 -16.79 20.28 13.11
C ASN A 68 -16.32 19.55 11.84
N LYS A 69 -16.84 19.98 10.68
CA LYS A 69 -16.60 19.32 9.37
C LYS A 69 -15.12 19.22 8.98
N GLU A 70 -14.31 20.23 9.27
CA GLU A 70 -12.88 20.24 8.90
C GLU A 70 -12.06 19.22 9.71
N ASP A 71 -12.34 19.12 11.01
CA ASP A 71 -11.63 18.20 11.90
C ASP A 71 -12.07 16.76 11.65
N MET A 72 -13.35 16.53 11.35
CA MET A 72 -13.85 15.22 10.93
C MET A 72 -13.09 14.68 9.71
N GLU A 73 -12.84 15.49 8.68
CA GLU A 73 -12.14 15.03 7.48
C GLU A 73 -10.66 14.72 7.74
N LYS A 74 -9.99 15.55 8.55
CA LYS A 74 -8.58 15.35 8.95
C LYS A 74 -8.42 14.08 9.79
N LEU A 75 -9.30 13.87 10.77
CA LEU A 75 -9.25 12.73 11.66
C LEU A 75 -9.67 11.44 10.93
N SER A 76 -10.66 11.51 10.03
CA SER A 76 -11.06 10.39 9.18
C SER A 76 -9.89 9.84 8.37
N LYS A 77 -9.07 10.71 7.76
CA LYS A 77 -7.86 10.31 7.03
C LYS A 77 -6.83 9.59 7.92
N ARG A 78 -6.72 9.96 9.20
CA ARG A 78 -5.77 9.35 10.16
C ARG A 78 -6.24 8.00 10.69
N THR A 79 -7.56 7.79 10.75
CA THR A 79 -8.16 6.57 11.30
C THR A 79 -8.25 5.44 10.26
N MET A 80 -8.07 5.72 8.96
CA MET A 80 -8.14 4.69 7.91
C MET A 80 -7.14 3.55 8.16
N LYS A 81 -7.67 2.35 8.40
CA LYS A 81 -6.91 1.11 8.51
C LYS A 81 -7.08 0.31 7.21
N VAL A 82 -5.97 -0.05 6.59
CA VAL A 82 -5.97 -1.04 5.52
C VAL A 82 -6.31 -2.40 6.13
N THR A 83 -7.41 -3.00 5.67
CA THR A 83 -7.85 -4.33 6.09
C THR A 83 -7.22 -5.39 5.20
N GLN A 84 -7.25 -6.64 5.65
CA GLN A 84 -6.77 -7.77 4.85
C GLN A 84 -7.59 -7.95 3.56
N HIS A 85 -8.89 -7.66 3.62
CA HIS A 85 -9.77 -7.70 2.44
C HIS A 85 -9.30 -6.74 1.33
N HIS A 86 -8.94 -5.49 1.69
CA HIS A 86 -8.38 -4.54 0.71
C HIS A 86 -7.11 -5.06 0.04
N ASN A 87 -6.28 -5.82 0.77
CA ASN A 87 -5.07 -6.41 0.20
C ASN A 87 -5.42 -7.53 -0.79
N GLU A 88 -6.40 -8.38 -0.45
CA GLU A 88 -6.85 -9.46 -1.32
C GLU A 88 -7.45 -8.93 -2.62
N ASP A 89 -8.25 -7.87 -2.55
CA ASP A 89 -8.86 -7.27 -3.75
C ASP A 89 -7.81 -6.58 -4.62
N CYS A 90 -6.83 -5.90 -4.01
CA CYS A 90 -5.65 -5.41 -4.74
C CYS A 90 -4.88 -6.55 -5.43
N LYS A 91 -4.66 -7.68 -4.74
CA LYS A 91 -3.97 -8.84 -5.35
C LYS A 91 -4.76 -9.41 -6.53
N LYS A 92 -6.09 -9.52 -6.42
CA LYS A 92 -6.95 -9.97 -7.52
C LYS A 92 -6.86 -9.00 -8.71
N LEU A 93 -6.96 -7.70 -8.46
CA LEU A 93 -6.83 -6.67 -9.48
C LEU A 93 -5.49 -6.78 -10.22
N LEU A 94 -4.38 -6.86 -9.48
CA LEU A 94 -3.04 -6.96 -10.06
C LEU A 94 -2.85 -8.24 -10.88
N LYS A 95 -3.43 -9.37 -10.45
CA LYS A 95 -3.43 -10.62 -11.22
C LYS A 95 -4.23 -10.48 -12.52
N LEU A 96 -5.37 -9.79 -12.50
CA LEU A 96 -6.17 -9.54 -13.71
C LEU A 96 -5.48 -8.58 -14.69
N MET A 97 -4.57 -7.72 -14.20
CA MET A 97 -3.75 -6.82 -15.01
C MET A 97 -2.44 -7.47 -15.48
N ASP A 98 -2.25 -8.77 -15.23
CA ASP A 98 -1.02 -9.53 -15.55
C ASP A 98 0.27 -8.94 -14.93
N LEU A 99 0.16 -8.42 -13.70
CA LEU A 99 1.29 -7.84 -12.98
C LEU A 99 1.89 -8.82 -11.97
N PRO A 100 3.23 -8.82 -11.81
CA PRO A 100 3.89 -9.68 -10.85
C PRO A 100 3.57 -9.25 -9.42
N VAL A 101 3.03 -10.19 -8.66
CA VAL A 101 2.72 -10.06 -7.23
C VAL A 101 3.60 -11.01 -6.44
N VAL A 102 4.37 -10.47 -5.49
CA VAL A 102 5.25 -11.23 -4.58
C VAL A 102 4.73 -11.10 -3.16
N GLU A 103 4.67 -12.21 -2.44
CA GLU A 103 4.35 -12.21 -1.02
C GLU A 103 5.65 -12.36 -0.22
N ALA A 104 5.95 -11.39 0.63
CA ALA A 104 7.13 -11.44 1.48
C ALA A 104 6.85 -12.35 2.70
N PRO A 105 7.85 -13.06 3.22
CA PRO A 105 7.67 -13.89 4.43
C PRO A 105 7.43 -13.04 5.69
N SER A 106 7.97 -11.82 5.72
CA SER A 106 7.89 -10.92 6.88
C SER A 106 7.56 -9.50 6.43
N GLU A 107 8.54 -8.73 5.96
CA GLU A 107 8.36 -7.33 5.53
C GLU A 107 8.65 -7.15 4.04
N ALA A 108 7.79 -6.40 3.36
CA ALA A 108 7.92 -6.07 1.95
C ALA A 108 9.17 -5.24 1.68
N GLU A 109 9.53 -4.32 2.57
CA GLU A 109 10.73 -3.49 2.43
C GLU A 109 12.02 -4.33 2.41
N ALA A 110 12.13 -5.31 3.30
CA ALA A 110 13.26 -6.23 3.33
C ALA A 110 13.35 -7.07 2.05
N GLN A 111 12.21 -7.53 1.53
CA GLN A 111 12.14 -8.28 0.28
C GLN A 111 12.52 -7.41 -0.92
N CYS A 112 12.03 -6.16 -0.99
CA CYS A 112 12.41 -5.21 -2.03
C CYS A 112 13.92 -4.93 -2.01
N ALA A 113 14.50 -4.72 -0.82
CA ALA A 113 15.93 -4.51 -0.66
C ALA A 113 16.75 -5.72 -1.11
N ALA A 114 16.29 -6.94 -0.81
CA ALA A 114 16.92 -8.17 -1.27
C ALA A 114 16.87 -8.32 -2.79
N LEU A 115 15.73 -8.01 -3.42
CA LEU A 115 15.57 -8.02 -4.88
C LEU A 115 16.48 -7.00 -5.57
N CYS A 116 16.66 -5.81 -4.99
CA CYS A 116 17.60 -4.82 -5.50
C CYS A 116 19.05 -5.27 -5.40
N LYS A 117 19.45 -5.85 -4.25
CA LYS A 117 20.80 -6.42 -4.09
C LYS A 117 21.07 -7.56 -5.06
N ALA A 118 20.05 -8.34 -5.38
CA ALA A 118 20.13 -9.42 -6.36
C ALA A 118 20.10 -8.93 -7.83
N GLY A 119 19.96 -7.62 -8.08
CA GLY A 119 19.86 -7.05 -9.42
C GLY A 119 18.54 -7.35 -10.14
N LYS A 120 17.52 -7.85 -9.43
CA LYS A 120 16.24 -8.29 -10.00
C LYS A 120 15.14 -7.22 -9.99
N ALA A 121 15.33 -6.13 -9.25
CA ALA A 121 14.42 -4.98 -9.26
C ALA A 121 15.17 -3.67 -8.96
N CYS A 122 14.61 -2.53 -9.36
CA CYS A 122 15.04 -1.22 -8.88
C CYS A 122 13.91 -0.59 -8.04
N ILE A 123 14.25 0.01 -6.89
CA ILE A 123 13.28 0.77 -6.09
C ILE A 123 13.27 2.22 -6.60
N PHE A 124 12.14 2.64 -7.17
CA PHE A 124 11.88 4.07 -7.44
C PHE A 124 11.66 4.79 -6.10
N PRO A 125 12.35 5.93 -5.84
CA PRO A 125 12.44 7.08 -6.75
C PRO A 125 13.84 7.55 -7.15
N PHE A 126 14.94 6.99 -6.62
CA PHE A 126 16.26 7.62 -6.74
C PHE A 126 17.29 6.84 -7.58
N ASP A 127 17.18 5.51 -7.67
CA ASP A 127 18.28 4.68 -8.22
C ASP A 127 18.07 4.20 -9.67
N CYS A 128 16.87 4.36 -10.24
CA CYS A 128 16.54 3.70 -11.51
C CYS A 128 16.85 4.52 -12.78
N LEU A 129 17.17 5.81 -12.67
CA LEU A 129 17.44 6.66 -13.85
C LEU A 129 18.80 6.40 -14.51
N GLN A 130 19.76 5.76 -13.81
CA GLN A 130 21.11 5.55 -14.35
C GLN A 130 21.33 4.19 -15.04
N ASN A 131 20.42 3.22 -14.88
CA ASN A 131 20.63 1.84 -15.38
C ASN A 131 19.44 1.30 -16.18
N ARG A 132 19.03 2.04 -17.22
CA ARG A 132 17.97 1.65 -18.16
C ARG A 132 18.31 0.39 -18.98
N SER A 133 19.58 -0.01 -19.02
CA SER A 133 20.09 -1.13 -19.83
C SER A 133 20.00 -2.51 -19.14
N LEU A 134 19.84 -2.58 -17.82
CA LEU A 134 19.95 -3.85 -17.07
C LEU A 134 18.71 -4.76 -17.13
N PHE A 135 17.54 -4.24 -17.52
CA PHE A 135 16.30 -5.03 -17.62
C PHE A 135 15.88 -5.38 -19.05
N SER A 136 16.75 -5.14 -20.04
CA SER A 136 16.43 -5.37 -21.46
C SER A 136 16.85 -6.75 -21.99
N HIS A 137 17.42 -7.62 -21.15
CA HIS A 137 17.85 -8.95 -21.54
C HIS A 137 17.33 -9.98 -20.54
N ASP A 138 16.10 -10.43 -20.76
CA ASP A 138 15.66 -11.80 -20.44
C ASP A 138 14.32 -11.99 -21.19
N ASN A 139 14.45 -12.45 -22.43
CA ASN A 139 13.41 -13.07 -23.24
C ASN A 139 14.02 -14.27 -23.96
#